data_AF-A0A1A9W9S4-F1
#
_entry.id   AF-A0A1A9W9S4-F1
#
_cell.length_a   1.000
_cell.length_b   1.000
_cell.length_c   1.000
_cell.angle_alpha   90.00
_cell.angle_beta   90.00
_cell.angle_gamma   90.00
#
_symmetry.space_group_name_H-M   'P 1'
#
loop_
_entity.id
_entity.type
_entity.pdbx_description
1 polymer ?
#
loop_
_entity_poly.entity_id
_entity_poly.type
_entity_poly.pdbx_seq_one_letter_code
_entity_poly.pdbx_strand_id
1 'polypeptide(L)'
;MNAMNPCKICAAETKNNCSNCKQIYYGSTEHQKQDWKSHKRNCLPFKMVINSQLGRHLVTTRNIKLFEVVMKETPSLRGPSQATPPVCCGCLNIIEPSNYTNCELCGWLLCGRECKQKSEHKYECELTVQRGRKVNVQEFTNPRPMYQCITTVRGSANT
;
A
#
# COMPACT_ATOMS: atom_id res chain seq x y z
N MET A 1 37.48 -7.86 11.31
CA MET A 1 37.52 -7.51 12.75
C MET A 1 36.09 -7.21 13.18
N ASN A 2 35.51 -7.96 14.14
CA ASN A 2 34.12 -7.76 14.57
C ASN A 2 34.03 -6.55 15.50
N ALA A 3 33.53 -5.42 15.00
CA ALA A 3 33.29 -4.23 15.79
C ALA A 3 32.26 -4.51 16.91
N MET A 4 32.60 -4.16 18.15
CA MET A 4 31.66 -4.16 19.27
C MET A 4 30.80 -2.90 19.20
N ASN A 5 29.51 -3.04 19.51
CA ASN A 5 28.54 -1.95 19.49
C ASN A 5 27.81 -1.90 20.83
N PRO A 6 27.40 -0.71 21.31
CA PRO A 6 26.73 -0.59 22.59
C PRO A 6 25.33 -1.21 22.55
N CYS A 7 24.96 -1.90 23.63
CA CYS A 7 23.60 -2.39 23.80
C CYS A 7 22.62 -1.22 23.93
N LYS A 8 21.50 -1.28 23.20
CA LYS A 8 20.47 -0.23 23.24
C LYS A 8 19.85 0.01 24.64
N ILE A 9 19.87 -0.98 25.53
CA ILE A 9 19.24 -0.89 26.86
C ILE A 9 20.24 -0.50 27.95
N CYS A 10 21.38 -1.20 28.04
CA CYS A 10 22.35 -1.02 29.14
C CYS A 10 23.65 -0.35 28.72
N ALA A 11 23.81 0.02 27.44
CA ALA A 11 25.02 0.59 26.84
C ALA A 11 26.30 -0.29 26.88
N ALA A 12 26.27 -1.46 27.54
CA ALA A 12 27.39 -2.38 27.56
C ALA A 12 27.75 -2.85 26.14
N GLU A 13 29.05 -3.02 25.89
CA GLU A 13 29.56 -3.48 24.60
C GLU A 13 29.11 -4.91 24.28
N THR A 14 28.60 -5.12 23.06
CA THR A 14 28.11 -6.42 22.61
C THR A 14 28.45 -6.65 21.15
N LYS A 15 28.57 -7.94 20.79
CA LYS A 15 28.69 -8.39 19.39
C LYS A 15 27.35 -8.85 18.83
N ASN A 16 26.34 -9.04 19.69
CA ASN A 16 25.04 -9.57 19.33
C ASN A 16 24.14 -8.45 18.79
N ASN A 17 23.59 -8.68 17.61
CA ASN A 17 22.60 -7.80 16.99
C ASN A 17 21.27 -8.52 16.79
N CYS A 18 20.21 -7.74 16.54
CA CYS A 18 18.95 -8.29 16.12
C CYS A 18 19.16 -9.13 14.85
N SER A 19 18.81 -10.41 14.90
CA SER A 19 18.99 -11.34 13.79
C SER A 19 18.23 -10.95 12.52
N ASN A 20 17.10 -10.24 12.66
CA ASN A 20 16.29 -9.80 11.54
C ASN A 20 16.83 -8.52 10.88
N CYS A 21 16.98 -7.42 11.61
CA CYS A 21 17.42 -6.17 10.99
C CYS A 21 18.94 -6.02 10.93
N LYS A 22 19.71 -6.62 11.85
CA LYS A 22 21.16 -6.39 12.04
C LYS A 22 21.57 -4.91 12.22
N GLN A 23 20.63 -4.05 12.58
CA GLN A 23 20.85 -2.60 12.75
C GLN A 23 20.97 -2.18 14.22
N ILE A 24 20.45 -2.98 15.15
CA ILE A 24 20.44 -2.67 16.60
C ILE A 24 21.10 -3.82 17.35
N TYR A 25 21.80 -3.47 18.43
CA TYR A 25 22.60 -4.37 19.25
C TYR A 25 22.02 -4.55 20.66
N TYR A 26 22.07 -5.78 21.15
CA TYR A 26 21.57 -6.15 22.48
C TYR A 26 22.60 -7.00 23.21
N GLY A 27 22.83 -6.73 24.50
CA GLY A 27 23.70 -7.57 25.34
C GLY A 27 23.12 -8.96 25.56
N SER A 28 21.79 -9.07 25.65
CA SER A 28 21.08 -10.32 25.90
C SER A 28 19.69 -10.35 25.23
N THR A 29 19.03 -11.51 25.26
CA THR A 29 17.67 -11.65 24.68
C THR A 29 16.61 -10.88 25.48
N GLU A 30 16.86 -10.66 26.77
CA GLU A 30 15.98 -9.92 27.69
C GLU A 30 15.93 -8.44 27.29
N HIS A 31 17.09 -7.85 26.97
CA HIS A 31 17.16 -6.47 26.47
C HIS A 31 16.45 -6.30 25.12
N GLN A 32 16.51 -7.31 24.25
CA GLN A 32 15.73 -7.30 23.01
C GLN A 32 14.23 -7.35 23.28
N LYS A 33 13.78 -8.21 24.20
CA LYS A 33 12.36 -8.32 24.59
C LYS A 33 11.84 -7.02 25.22
N GLN A 34 12.68 -6.35 26.02
CA GLN A 34 12.37 -5.06 26.63
C GLN A 34 12.14 -3.97 25.58
N ASP A 35 12.99 -3.88 24.55
CA ASP A 35 12.83 -2.89 23.47
C ASP A 35 11.80 -3.30 22.41
N TRP A 36 11.34 -4.56 22.39
CA TRP A 36 10.58 -5.14 21.27
C TRP A 36 9.34 -4.31 20.87
N LYS A 37 8.63 -3.74 21.84
CA LYS A 37 7.44 -2.90 21.57
C LYS A 37 7.77 -1.69 20.69
N SER A 38 8.95 -1.08 20.88
CA SER A 38 9.45 0.05 20.10
C SER A 38 10.16 -0.43 18.82
N HIS A 39 11.01 -1.45 18.96
CA HIS A 39 11.84 -1.95 17.86
C HIS A 39 11.03 -2.54 16.71
N LYS A 40 9.99 -3.32 17.00
CA LYS A 40 9.30 -4.17 16.01
C LYS A 40 8.83 -3.42 14.77
N ARG A 41 8.41 -2.15 14.92
CA ARG A 41 7.92 -1.31 13.82
C ARG A 41 9.03 -0.90 12.85
N ASN A 42 10.27 -0.84 13.33
CA ASN A 42 11.45 -0.41 12.59
C ASN A 42 12.44 -1.56 12.36
N CYS A 43 12.05 -2.80 12.67
CA CYS A 43 12.88 -3.99 12.51
C CYS A 43 12.82 -4.47 11.05
N LEU A 44 13.47 -3.72 10.16
CA LEU A 44 13.47 -3.98 8.71
C LEU A 44 14.81 -4.59 8.27
N PRO A 45 14.82 -5.55 7.34
CA PRO A 45 16.06 -6.17 6.82
C PRO A 45 16.76 -5.29 5.75
N PHE A 46 16.46 -3.99 5.74
CA PHE A 46 17.03 -2.99 4.85
C PHE A 46 17.12 -1.63 5.57
N LYS A 47 17.94 -0.73 5.02
CA LYS A 47 18.07 0.66 5.47
C LYS A 47 18.16 1.61 4.28
N MET A 48 17.77 2.86 4.50
CA MET A 48 17.95 3.93 3.51
C MET A 48 19.35 4.52 3.63
N VAL A 49 19.99 4.73 2.48
CA VAL A 49 21.30 5.37 2.34
C VAL A 49 21.23 6.39 1.21
N ILE A 50 22.18 7.31 1.18
CA ILE A 50 22.29 8.35 0.15
C ILE A 50 23.70 8.38 -0.43
N ASN A 51 23.82 8.48 -1.74
CA ASN A 51 25.10 8.76 -2.41
C ASN A 51 24.90 9.69 -3.60
N SER A 52 26.00 10.16 -4.19
CA SER A 52 25.99 11.10 -5.31
C SER A 52 25.48 10.51 -6.63
N GLN A 53 25.50 9.19 -6.81
CA GLN A 53 25.12 8.53 -8.06
C GLN A 53 23.63 8.21 -8.14
N LEU A 54 23.04 7.70 -7.05
CA LEU A 54 21.67 7.18 -6.98
C LEU A 54 20.74 8.06 -6.14
N GLY A 55 21.29 9.00 -5.37
CA GLY A 55 20.50 9.70 -4.34
C GLY A 55 20.05 8.72 -3.25
N ARG A 56 18.81 8.86 -2.78
CA ARG A 56 18.22 8.00 -1.73
C ARG A 56 17.88 6.62 -2.30
N HIS A 57 18.45 5.57 -1.71
CA HIS A 57 18.21 4.19 -2.11
C HIS A 57 18.22 3.26 -0.90
N LEU A 58 17.68 2.05 -1.07
CA LEU A 58 17.63 1.03 -0.04
C LEU A 58 18.76 0.02 -0.23
N VAL A 59 19.42 -0.34 0.86
CA VAL A 59 20.40 -1.43 0.89
C VAL A 59 19.98 -2.45 1.95
N THR A 60 20.20 -3.73 1.65
CA THR A 60 19.92 -4.81 2.60
C THR A 60 20.93 -4.76 3.75
N THR A 61 20.48 -5.14 4.94
CA THR A 61 21.34 -5.18 6.15
C THR A 61 21.73 -6.61 6.52
N ARG A 62 21.15 -7.59 5.82
CA ARG A 62 21.49 -9.00 5.87
C ARG A 62 21.19 -9.68 4.54
N ASN A 63 21.63 -10.91 4.39
CA ASN A 63 21.24 -11.76 3.27
C ASN A 63 19.71 -12.00 3.31
N ILE A 64 19.10 -11.91 2.14
CA ILE A 64 17.67 -12.17 1.91
C ILE A 64 17.55 -13.57 1.34
N LYS A 65 16.65 -14.38 1.89
CA LYS A 65 16.41 -15.74 1.40
C LYS A 65 15.56 -15.68 0.12
N LEU A 66 15.66 -16.72 -0.69
CA LEU A 66 14.77 -16.89 -1.84
C LEU A 66 13.30 -16.84 -1.38
N PHE A 67 12.46 -16.12 -2.12
CA PHE A 67 11.04 -15.88 -1.83
C PHE A 67 10.71 -15.14 -0.52
N GLU A 68 11.69 -14.51 0.12
CA GLU A 68 11.45 -13.70 1.31
C GLU A 68 10.81 -12.34 0.96
N VAL A 69 9.73 -11.98 1.67
CA VAL A 69 9.11 -10.65 1.53
C VAL A 69 9.93 -9.63 2.31
N VAL A 70 10.69 -8.80 1.59
CA VAL A 70 11.53 -7.74 2.18
C VAL A 70 10.70 -6.52 2.58
N MET A 71 9.72 -6.15 1.75
CA MET A 71 8.89 -4.97 1.94
C MET A 71 7.46 -5.29 1.49
N LYS A 72 6.50 -4.78 2.24
CA LYS A 72 5.08 -4.79 1.88
C LYS A 72 4.49 -3.46 2.29
N GLU A 73 3.86 -2.78 1.35
CA GLU A 73 3.21 -1.48 1.58
C GLU A 73 1.83 -1.49 0.93
N THR A 74 0.88 -0.79 1.55
CA THR A 74 -0.43 -0.53 0.96
C THR A 74 -0.36 0.73 0.11
N PRO A 75 -0.92 0.76 -1.11
CA PRO A 75 -0.86 1.93 -1.96
C PRO A 75 -1.55 3.12 -1.28
N SER A 76 -0.93 4.31 -1.35
CA SER A 76 -1.52 5.54 -0.81
C SER A 76 -2.78 5.96 -1.56
N LEU A 77 -2.86 5.64 -2.85
CA LEU A 77 -3.98 5.97 -3.72
C LEU A 77 -4.17 4.85 -4.74
N ARG A 78 -5.42 4.50 -5.01
CA ARG A 78 -5.79 3.46 -5.97
C ARG A 78 -6.95 3.92 -6.83
N GLY A 79 -6.81 3.79 -8.14
CA GLY A 79 -7.88 4.09 -9.09
C GLY A 79 -7.63 3.46 -10.46
N PRO A 80 -8.60 3.57 -11.38
CA PRO A 80 -8.48 3.04 -12.73
C PRO A 80 -7.31 3.67 -13.49
N SER A 81 -6.83 2.95 -14.52
CA SER A 81 -5.92 3.51 -15.52
C SER A 81 -6.57 4.68 -16.27
N GLN A 82 -5.76 5.63 -16.76
CA GLN A 82 -6.23 6.79 -17.53
C GLN A 82 -6.92 6.38 -18.83
N ALA A 83 -6.54 5.26 -19.42
CA ALA A 83 -7.26 4.66 -20.53
C ALA A 83 -7.63 3.24 -20.12
N THR A 84 -8.89 3.05 -19.71
CA THR A 84 -9.39 1.74 -19.30
C THR A 84 -10.76 1.49 -19.90
N PRO A 85 -11.06 0.25 -20.35
CA PRO A 85 -12.45 -0.18 -20.48
C PRO A 85 -13.14 -0.09 -19.11
N PRO A 86 -14.47 -0.17 -19.05
CA PRO A 86 -15.18 -0.15 -17.79
C PRO A 86 -14.66 -1.17 -16.79
N VAL A 87 -14.38 -0.68 -15.58
CA VAL A 87 -13.93 -1.50 -14.46
C VAL A 87 -14.90 -1.34 -13.29
N CYS A 88 -14.87 -2.30 -12.39
CA CYS A 88 -15.58 -2.22 -11.13
C CYS A 88 -15.01 -1.07 -10.30
N CYS A 89 -15.87 -0.15 -9.88
CA CYS A 89 -15.46 0.95 -9.01
C CYS A 89 -14.99 0.46 -7.63
N GLY A 90 -15.42 -0.71 -7.13
CA GLY A 90 -14.92 -1.25 -5.87
C GLY A 90 -13.55 -1.96 -5.95
N CYS A 91 -13.31 -2.78 -6.98
CA CYS A 91 -12.11 -3.63 -7.06
C CYS A 91 -11.19 -3.36 -8.25
N LEU A 92 -11.59 -2.52 -9.20
CA LEU A 92 -10.87 -2.22 -10.46
C LEU A 92 -10.69 -3.42 -11.41
N ASN A 93 -11.36 -4.54 -11.16
CA ASN A 93 -11.44 -5.62 -12.15
C ASN A 93 -12.22 -5.13 -13.37
N ILE A 94 -11.81 -5.56 -14.56
CA ILE A 94 -12.55 -5.34 -15.79
C ILE A 94 -13.95 -5.90 -15.65
N ILE A 95 -14.93 -5.14 -16.13
CA ILE A 95 -16.32 -5.56 -16.17
C ILE A 95 -16.64 -6.05 -17.58
N GLU A 96 -17.18 -7.26 -17.64
CA GLU A 96 -17.76 -7.81 -18.86
C GLU A 96 -19.25 -7.48 -18.95
N PRO A 97 -19.82 -7.32 -20.16
CA PRO A 97 -21.25 -7.02 -20.35
C PRO A 97 -22.20 -8.04 -19.71
N SER A 98 -21.74 -9.27 -19.51
CA SER A 98 -22.53 -10.38 -18.97
C SER A 98 -22.61 -10.41 -17.44
N ASN A 99 -21.74 -9.68 -16.73
CA ASN A 99 -21.62 -9.83 -15.27
C ASN A 99 -21.26 -8.52 -14.57
N TYR A 100 -22.28 -7.69 -14.35
CA TYR A 100 -22.17 -6.48 -13.53
C TYR A 100 -23.48 -6.12 -12.84
N THR A 101 -23.36 -5.25 -11.85
CA THR A 101 -24.49 -4.54 -11.26
C THR A 101 -24.21 -3.05 -11.24
N ASN A 102 -25.21 -2.23 -11.54
CA ASN A 102 -25.11 -0.79 -11.33
C ASN A 102 -25.35 -0.47 -9.86
N CYS A 103 -24.54 0.41 -9.31
CA CYS A 103 -24.85 1.01 -8.02
C CYS A 103 -26.18 1.79 -8.12
N GLU A 104 -27.15 1.45 -7.28
CA GLU A 104 -28.48 2.06 -7.27
C GLU A 104 -28.45 3.56 -7.01
N LEU A 105 -27.41 4.08 -6.34
CA LEU A 105 -27.28 5.50 -6.01
C LEU A 105 -26.66 6.28 -7.17
N CYS A 106 -25.45 5.90 -7.59
CA CYS A 106 -24.64 6.66 -8.54
C CYS A 106 -24.63 6.11 -9.98
N GLY A 107 -25.06 4.86 -10.20
CA GLY A 107 -25.06 4.21 -11.52
C GLY A 107 -23.73 3.58 -11.96
N TRP A 108 -22.64 3.75 -11.20
CA TRP A 108 -21.35 3.13 -11.50
C TRP A 108 -21.41 1.60 -11.51
N LEU A 109 -20.54 1.00 -12.33
CA LEU A 109 -20.46 -0.45 -12.48
C LEU A 109 -19.70 -1.09 -11.32
N LEU A 110 -20.23 -2.20 -10.82
CA LEU A 110 -19.69 -2.98 -9.73
C LEU A 110 -19.78 -4.47 -10.07
N CYS A 111 -18.87 -5.28 -9.52
CA CYS A 111 -18.94 -6.74 -9.63
C CYS A 111 -20.10 -7.36 -8.82
N GLY A 112 -20.60 -6.65 -7.79
CA GLY A 112 -21.62 -7.19 -6.89
C GLY A 112 -21.75 -6.40 -5.59
N ARG A 113 -22.58 -6.92 -4.67
CA ARG A 113 -22.87 -6.29 -3.36
C ARG A 113 -21.62 -6.02 -2.52
N GLU A 114 -20.64 -6.91 -2.54
CA GLU A 114 -19.38 -6.73 -1.80
C GLU A 114 -18.63 -5.47 -2.25
N CYS A 115 -18.56 -5.22 -3.56
CA CYS A 115 -17.90 -4.04 -4.11
C CYS A 115 -18.70 -2.74 -3.88
N LYS A 116 -20.01 -2.83 -3.61
CA LYS A 116 -20.84 -1.67 -3.23
C LYS A 116 -20.47 -1.14 -1.84
N GLN A 117 -20.06 -2.02 -0.93
CA GLN A 117 -19.77 -1.68 0.47
C GLN A 117 -18.29 -1.30 0.71
N LYS A 118 -17.45 -1.42 -0.33
CA LYS A 118 -16.04 -1.07 -0.27
C LYS A 118 -15.84 0.43 -0.12
N SER A 119 -14.93 0.84 0.76
CA SER A 119 -14.59 2.25 0.95
C SER A 119 -14.01 2.87 -0.32
N GLU A 120 -13.39 2.05 -1.18
CA GLU A 120 -12.91 2.47 -2.49
C GLU A 120 -14.02 3.00 -3.40
N HIS A 121 -15.28 2.57 -3.22
CA HIS A 121 -16.39 3.06 -4.03
C HIS A 121 -17.00 4.39 -3.55
N LYS A 122 -16.74 4.74 -2.29
CA LYS A 122 -17.49 5.78 -1.57
C LYS A 122 -17.41 7.14 -2.25
N TYR A 123 -16.20 7.60 -2.56
CA TYR A 123 -15.95 8.98 -2.96
C TYR A 123 -16.53 9.31 -4.34
N GLU A 124 -16.32 8.46 -5.35
CA GLU A 124 -16.93 8.68 -6.65
C GLU A 124 -18.45 8.47 -6.64
N CYS A 125 -18.96 7.63 -5.73
CA CYS A 125 -20.39 7.44 -5.54
C CYS A 125 -21.04 8.74 -5.03
N GLU A 126 -20.52 9.30 -3.94
CA GLU A 126 -20.99 10.54 -3.33
C GLU A 126 -20.93 11.71 -4.32
N LEU A 127 -19.80 11.90 -5.01
CA LEU A 127 -19.66 12.96 -6.00
C LEU A 127 -20.69 12.83 -7.14
N THR A 128 -20.92 11.62 -7.62
CA THR A 128 -21.87 11.39 -8.71
C THR A 128 -23.32 11.64 -8.26
N VAL A 129 -23.65 11.30 -7.01
CA VAL A 129 -24.94 11.62 -6.40
C VAL A 129 -25.12 13.13 -6.28
N GLN A 130 -24.09 13.86 -5.81
CA GLN A 130 -24.12 15.32 -5.73
C GLN A 130 -24.28 16.00 -7.10
N ARG A 131 -23.69 15.42 -8.15
CA ARG A 131 -23.89 15.87 -9.54
C ARG A 131 -25.35 15.73 -10.00
N GLY A 132 -26.17 14.92 -9.34
CA GLY A 132 -27.60 14.76 -9.64
C GLY A 132 -27.91 13.91 -10.87
N ARG A 133 -26.91 13.26 -11.48
CA ARG A 133 -27.10 12.39 -12.66
C ARG A 133 -26.31 11.10 -12.52
N LYS A 134 -27.03 9.96 -12.54
CA LYS A 134 -26.42 8.62 -12.52
C LYS A 134 -25.54 8.39 -13.74
N VAL A 135 -24.46 7.66 -13.55
CA VAL A 135 -23.64 7.13 -14.63
C VAL A 135 -24.43 6.06 -15.37
N ASN A 136 -24.32 6.06 -16.70
CA ASN A 136 -24.83 5.00 -17.55
C ASN A 136 -23.69 4.56 -18.49
N VAL A 137 -23.19 3.35 -18.29
CA VAL A 137 -22.13 2.75 -19.11
C VAL A 137 -22.76 1.63 -19.93
N GLN A 138 -22.75 1.79 -21.24
CA GLN A 138 -23.34 0.83 -22.20
C GLN A 138 -22.29 0.18 -23.09
N GLU A 139 -21.08 0.74 -23.15
CA GLU A 139 -20.00 0.24 -24.00
C GLU A 139 -18.81 -0.16 -23.14
N PHE A 140 -18.32 -1.38 -23.37
CA PHE A 140 -17.38 -2.10 -22.50
C PHE A 140 -15.99 -2.30 -23.12
N THR A 141 -15.80 -1.91 -24.37
CA THR A 141 -14.55 -2.11 -25.11
C THR A 141 -13.68 -0.86 -25.13
N ASN A 142 -14.30 0.31 -25.27
CA ASN A 142 -13.60 1.58 -25.44
C ASN A 142 -13.29 2.27 -24.10
N PRO A 143 -12.16 3.00 -24.00
CA PRO A 143 -11.87 3.83 -22.85
C PRO A 143 -12.99 4.84 -22.58
N ARG A 144 -13.46 4.87 -21.34
CA ARG A 144 -14.54 5.78 -20.92
C ARG A 144 -13.95 6.95 -20.12
N PRO A 145 -14.06 8.20 -20.62
CA PRO A 145 -13.43 9.37 -19.99
C PRO A 145 -13.82 9.58 -18.52
N MET A 146 -15.03 9.19 -18.12
CA MET A 146 -15.44 9.36 -16.72
C MET A 146 -14.64 8.49 -15.73
N TYR A 147 -13.98 7.42 -16.15
CA TYR A 147 -13.09 6.68 -15.24
C TYR A 147 -11.81 7.46 -14.93
N GLN A 148 -11.38 8.37 -15.81
CA GLN A 148 -10.14 9.15 -15.63
C GLN A 148 -10.17 10.01 -14.38
N CYS A 149 -11.34 10.51 -13.99
CA CYS A 149 -11.46 11.37 -12.81
C CYS A 149 -11.55 10.60 -11.49
N ILE A 150 -11.83 9.29 -11.49
CA ILE A 150 -12.03 8.50 -10.26
C ILE A 150 -10.81 8.56 -9.35
N THR A 151 -9.61 8.41 -9.91
CA THR A 151 -8.35 8.47 -9.14
C THR A 151 -8.19 9.84 -8.46
N THR A 152 -8.47 10.93 -9.17
CA THR A 152 -8.42 12.30 -8.63
C THR A 152 -9.45 12.50 -7.52
N VAL A 153 -10.68 12.01 -7.72
CA VAL A 153 -11.77 12.11 -6.72
C VAL A 153 -11.39 11.40 -5.43
N ARG A 154 -10.79 10.21 -5.53
CA ARG A 154 -10.29 9.46 -4.36
C ARG A 154 -9.12 10.14 -3.67
N GLY A 155 -8.21 10.74 -4.43
CA GLY A 155 -7.05 11.45 -3.89
C GLY A 155 -7.43 12.71 -3.13
N SER A 156 -8.45 13.44 -3.61
CA SER A 156 -8.92 14.70 -3.01
C SER A 156 -9.60 14.51 -1.65
N ALA A 157 -9.96 13.28 -1.29
CA ALA A 157 -10.63 12.95 -0.03
C ALA A 157 -9.70 12.34 1.03
N ASN A 158 -8.43 12.08 0.69
CA ASN A 158 -7.41 11.49 1.58
C ASN A 158 -6.41 12.53 2.14
N THR A 159 -6.60 13.82 1.84
CA THR A 159 -5.89 14.97 2.43
C THR A 159 -6.79 15.70 3.40
#